data_AF-A0A944L908-F1
#
_entry.id   AF-A0A944L908-F1
#
_cell.length_a   1.000
_cell.length_b   1.000
_cell.length_c   1.000
_cell.angle_alpha   90.00
_cell.angle_beta   90.00
_cell.angle_gamma   90.00
#
_symmetry.space_group_name_H-M   'P 1'
#
loop_
_entity.id
_entity.type
_entity.pdbx_description
1 polymer ?
#
loop_
_entity_poly.entity_id
_entity_poly.type
_entity_poly.pdbx_seq_one_letter_code
_entity_poly.pdbx_strand_id
1 'polypeptide(L)'
;MAMMGMLPMVASMVGSDSAWVGFGVHLVISVLIGLGLTVPFAHLVLTSYARGALAGLAYGVLWWILGPLLIMPSMLGMPLFMLDLTALMSLMGHLIYGVVLALVAVRVLKGRA
;
A
#
# COMPACT_ATOMS: atom_id res chain seq x y z
N MET A 1 -3.02 5.69 -5.55
CA MET A 1 -2.81 5.51 -7.01
C MET A 1 -4.15 5.42 -7.74
N ALA A 2 -5.03 6.41 -7.64
CA ALA A 2 -6.30 6.35 -8.33
C ALA A 2 -6.12 6.71 -9.82
N MET A 3 -5.69 5.73 -10.63
CA MET A 3 -5.75 5.86 -12.09
C MET A 3 -7.12 5.35 -12.59
N MET A 4 -7.56 5.91 -13.72
CA MET A 4 -8.87 5.67 -14.31
C MET A 4 -9.10 4.15 -14.48
N GLY A 5 -10.15 3.61 -13.83
CA GLY A 5 -10.47 2.18 -13.81
C GLY A 5 -9.98 1.38 -12.59
N MET A 6 -8.98 1.86 -11.83
CA MET A 6 -8.47 1.13 -10.65
C MET A 6 -9.44 1.17 -9.46
N LEU A 7 -10.09 2.31 -9.21
CA LEU A 7 -11.04 2.41 -8.10
C LEU A 7 -12.26 1.50 -8.29
N PRO A 8 -12.91 1.44 -9.46
CA PRO A 8 -13.91 0.40 -9.74
C PRO A 8 -13.38 -1.03 -9.57
N MET A 9 -12.15 -1.32 -9.99
CA MET A 9 -11.53 -2.65 -9.79
C MET A 9 -11.32 -3.00 -8.31
N VAL A 10 -11.00 -2.02 -7.46
CA VAL A 10 -10.95 -2.24 -6.00
C VAL A 10 -12.36 -2.40 -5.43
N ALA A 11 -13.35 -1.67 -5.96
CA ALA A 11 -14.75 -1.81 -5.56
C ALA A 11 -15.29 -3.22 -5.86
N SER A 12 -14.88 -3.82 -6.98
CA SER A 12 -15.37 -5.15 -7.38
C SER A 12 -14.90 -6.25 -6.42
N MET A 13 -13.82 -6.03 -5.66
CA MET A 13 -13.39 -6.96 -4.60
C MET A 13 -14.43 -7.13 -3.48
N VAL A 14 -15.37 -6.18 -3.35
CA VAL A 14 -16.49 -6.24 -2.41
C VAL A 14 -17.85 -6.29 -3.13
N GLY A 15 -17.86 -6.65 -4.41
CA GLY A 15 -19.08 -6.79 -5.21
C GLY A 15 -19.76 -5.48 -5.62
N SER A 16 -19.00 -4.37 -5.71
CA SER A 16 -19.53 -3.06 -6.13
C SER A 16 -18.80 -2.52 -7.36
N ASP A 17 -19.48 -1.76 -8.21
CA ASP A 17 -18.86 -1.06 -9.34
C ASP A 17 -18.65 0.45 -9.06
N SER A 18 -19.02 0.92 -7.86
CA SER A 18 -18.94 2.33 -7.49
C SER A 18 -17.52 2.75 -7.18
N ALA A 19 -17.00 3.75 -7.91
CA ALA A 19 -15.69 4.33 -7.64
C ALA A 19 -15.56 4.89 -6.21
N TRP A 20 -16.65 5.38 -5.61
CA TRP A 20 -16.66 5.85 -4.22
C TRP A 20 -16.50 4.71 -3.21
N VAL A 21 -17.15 3.57 -3.48
CA VAL A 21 -16.98 2.36 -2.66
C VAL A 21 -15.54 1.88 -2.77
N GLY A 22 -14.99 1.81 -3.99
CA GLY A 22 -13.60 1.43 -4.22
C GLY A 22 -12.60 2.36 -3.53
N PHE A 23 -12.86 3.67 -3.55
CA PHE A 23 -12.07 4.64 -2.81
C PHE A 23 -12.10 4.37 -1.29
N GLY A 24 -13.30 4.16 -0.72
CA GLY A 24 -13.44 3.85 0.70
C GLY A 24 -12.72 2.57 1.11
N VAL A 25 -12.88 1.49 0.33
CA VAL A 25 -12.18 0.22 0.53
C VAL A 25 -10.67 0.41 0.44
N HIS A 26 -10.19 1.12 -0.58
CA HIS A 26 -8.76 1.39 -0.75
C HIS A 26 -8.18 2.20 0.43
N LEU A 27 -8.94 3.16 0.96
CA LEU A 27 -8.54 3.96 2.11
C LEU A 27 -8.44 3.11 3.38
N VAL A 28 -9.44 2.26 3.65
CA VAL A 28 -9.43 1.34 4.79
C VAL A 28 -8.22 0.40 4.72
N ILE A 29 -7.98 -0.21 3.55
CA ILE A 29 -6.81 -1.06 3.33
C ILE A 29 -5.51 -0.29 3.58
N SER A 30 -5.41 0.94 3.06
CA SER A 30 -4.25 1.81 3.27
C SER A 30 -4.01 2.08 4.76
N VAL A 31 -5.04 2.41 5.53
CA VAL A 31 -4.92 2.62 6.98
C VAL A 31 -4.43 1.37 7.70
N LEU A 32 -5.02 0.20 7.40
CA LEU A 32 -4.64 -1.07 8.03
C LEU A 32 -3.19 -1.44 7.72
N ILE A 33 -2.77 -1.32 6.46
CA ILE A 33 -1.39 -1.52 6.04
C ILE A 33 -0.46 -0.50 6.73
N GLY A 34 -0.87 0.76 6.82
CA GLY A 34 -0.12 1.82 7.49
C GLY A 34 0.16 1.53 8.97
N LEU A 35 -0.87 1.07 9.67
CA LEU A 35 -0.77 0.61 11.06
C LEU A 35 0.12 -0.63 11.17
N GLY A 36 0.06 -1.54 10.20
CA GLY A 36 0.90 -2.74 10.13
C GLY A 36 2.41 -2.46 10.07
N LEU A 37 2.83 -1.37 9.42
CA LEU A 37 4.23 -0.91 9.50
C LEU A 37 4.50 -0.17 10.81
N THR A 38 3.61 0.74 11.17
CA THR A 38 3.91 1.75 12.20
C THR A 38 3.90 1.18 13.60
N VAL A 39 2.88 0.40 13.97
CA VAL A 39 2.67 -0.07 15.35
C VAL A 39 3.72 -1.08 15.80
N PRO A 40 3.92 -2.22 15.10
CA PRO A 40 4.88 -3.24 15.56
C PRO A 40 6.34 -2.84 15.36
N PHE A 41 6.66 -1.97 14.38
CA PHE A 41 8.04 -1.66 14.04
C PHE A 41 8.51 -0.25 14.47
N ALA A 42 7.69 0.48 15.25
CA ALA A 42 7.97 1.84 15.73
C ALA A 42 9.38 2.00 16.30
N HIS A 43 9.81 1.09 17.16
CA HIS A 43 11.09 1.19 17.88
C HIS A 43 12.24 0.43 17.19
N LEU A 44 11.95 -0.37 16.15
CA LEU A 44 12.94 -1.24 15.51
C LEU A 44 13.54 -0.59 14.26
N VAL A 45 12.67 -0.12 13.36
CA VAL A 45 13.08 0.35 12.02
C VAL A 45 12.77 1.84 11.81
N LEU A 46 11.80 2.41 12.55
CA LEU A 46 11.35 3.79 12.41
C LEU A 46 12.10 4.77 13.34
N THR A 47 13.40 4.55 13.55
CA THR A 47 14.23 5.34 14.48
C THR A 47 14.87 6.58 13.84
N SER A 48 15.09 6.57 12.54
CA SER A 48 15.63 7.70 11.77
C SER A 48 14.94 7.81 10.41
N TYR A 49 15.00 8.98 9.78
CA TYR A 49 14.38 9.17 8.46
C TYR A 49 14.98 8.26 7.39
N ALA A 50 16.30 8.05 7.41
CA ALA A 50 16.97 7.16 6.46
C ALA A 50 16.55 5.69 6.65
N ARG A 51 16.56 5.19 7.90
CA ARG A 51 16.11 3.82 8.21
C ARG A 51 14.62 3.65 7.93
N GLY A 52 13.81 4.65 8.26
CA GLY A 52 12.38 4.69 7.95
C GLY A 52 12.12 4.64 6.45
N ALA A 53 12.82 5.44 5.64
CA ALA A 53 12.67 5.42 4.18
C ALA A 53 13.02 4.04 3.58
N LEU A 54 14.12 3.41 4.02
CA LEU A 54 14.49 2.06 3.58
C LEU A 54 13.45 1.02 3.99
N ALA A 55 12.95 1.08 5.23
CA ALA A 55 11.87 0.20 5.70
C ALA A 55 10.59 0.43 4.89
N GLY A 56 10.25 1.69 4.60
CA GLY A 56 9.11 2.09 3.78
C GLY A 56 9.21 1.57 2.35
N LEU A 57 10.38 1.63 1.72
CA LEU A 57 10.61 1.05 0.39
C LEU A 57 10.40 -0.47 0.42
N ALA A 58 11.03 -1.18 1.36
CA ALA A 58 10.88 -2.63 1.48
C ALA A 58 9.43 -3.03 1.74
N TYR A 59 8.73 -2.28 2.60
CA TYR A 59 7.32 -2.49 2.90
C TYR A 59 6.40 -2.19 1.71
N GLY A 60 6.73 -1.16 0.93
CA GLY A 60 6.07 -0.86 -0.34
C GLY A 60 6.21 -2.00 -1.35
N VAL A 61 7.41 -2.54 -1.55
CA VAL A 61 7.64 -3.71 -2.41
C VAL A 61 6.84 -4.92 -1.91
N LEU A 62 6.85 -5.18 -0.60
CA LEU A 62 6.09 -6.28 0.00
C LEU A 62 4.60 -6.17 -0.35
N TRP A 63 3.99 -5.00 -0.14
CA TRP A 63 2.56 -4.81 -0.43
C TRP A 63 2.24 -4.69 -1.92
N TRP A 64 3.20 -4.29 -2.75
CA TRP A 64 3.06 -4.40 -4.19
C TRP A 64 2.98 -5.87 -4.64
N ILE A 65 3.78 -6.76 -4.06
CA ILE A 65 3.69 -8.20 -4.35
C ILE A 65 2.37 -8.76 -3.82
N LEU A 66 2.02 -8.44 -2.56
CA LEU A 66 0.84 -9.02 -1.93
C LEU A 66 -0.47 -8.48 -2.51
N GLY A 67 -0.58 -7.18 -2.75
CA GLY A 67 -1.82 -6.53 -3.16
C GLY A 67 -2.19 -6.80 -4.62
N PRO A 68 -1.61 -6.06 -5.57
CA PRO A 68 -1.99 -6.13 -7.00
C PRO A 68 -1.50 -7.38 -7.72
N LEU A 69 -0.47 -8.11 -7.25
CA LEU A 69 0.04 -9.30 -7.93
C LEU A 69 -0.52 -10.63 -7.40
N LEU A 70 -1.05 -10.65 -6.17
CA LEU A 70 -1.49 -11.87 -5.50
C LEU A 70 -2.94 -11.80 -4.99
N ILE A 71 -3.24 -10.95 -4.01
CA ILE A 71 -4.54 -10.89 -3.32
C ILE A 71 -5.64 -10.44 -4.29
N MET A 72 -5.47 -9.31 -4.98
CA MET A 72 -6.51 -8.82 -5.90
C MET A 72 -6.73 -9.81 -7.06
N PRO A 73 -5.70 -10.30 -7.79
CA PRO A 73 -5.91 -11.28 -8.85
C PRO A 73 -6.57 -12.57 -8.37
N SER A 74 -6.19 -13.11 -7.20
CA SER A 74 -6.82 -14.31 -6.65
C SER A 74 -8.29 -14.12 -6.31
N MET A 75 -8.68 -12.95 -5.77
CA MET A 75 -10.08 -12.63 -5.47
C MET A 75 -10.93 -12.45 -6.73
N LEU A 76 -10.34 -11.93 -7.81
CA LEU A 76 -11.04 -11.60 -9.06
C LEU A 76 -10.91 -12.67 -10.15
N GLY A 77 -10.24 -13.80 -9.86
CA GLY A 77 -10.01 -14.88 -10.84
C GLY A 77 -9.08 -14.47 -12.00
N MET A 78 -8.20 -13.49 -11.78
CA MET A 78 -7.22 -13.04 -12.76
C MET A 78 -5.90 -13.84 -12.63
N PRO A 79 -5.06 -13.87 -13.68
CA PRO A 79 -3.73 -14.50 -13.59
C PRO A 79 -2.85 -13.84 -12.51
N LEU A 80 -2.20 -14.68 -11.69
CA LEU A 80 -1.33 -14.23 -10.61
C LEU A 80 0.05 -13.79 -11.15
N PHE A 81 0.71 -12.85 -10.45
CA PHE A 81 2.08 -12.42 -10.74
C PHE A 81 2.33 -11.92 -12.17
N MET A 82 1.31 -11.35 -12.81
CA MET A 82 1.46 -10.70 -14.11
C MET A 82 2.32 -9.43 -13.97
N LEU A 83 3.46 -9.42 -14.65
CA LEU A 83 4.39 -8.29 -14.69
C LEU A 83 4.22 -7.53 -16.01
N ASP A 84 3.21 -6.66 -16.05
CA ASP A 84 2.95 -5.76 -17.18
C ASP A 84 3.30 -4.30 -16.83
N LEU A 85 3.07 -3.38 -17.76
CA LEU A 85 3.32 -1.96 -17.53
C LEU A 85 2.46 -1.41 -16.38
N THR A 86 1.23 -1.91 -16.22
CA THR A 86 0.33 -1.55 -15.12
C THR A 86 0.91 -1.97 -13.77
N ALA A 87 1.46 -3.17 -13.67
CA ALA A 87 2.14 -3.68 -12.49
C ALA A 87 3.36 -2.84 -12.13
N LEU A 88 4.16 -2.42 -13.11
CA LEU A 88 5.32 -1.54 -12.89
C LEU A 88 4.91 -0.13 -12.44
N MET A 89 3.84 0.43 -13.03
CA MET A 89 3.29 1.70 -12.57
C MET A 89 2.72 1.59 -11.14
N SER A 90 2.10 0.46 -10.82
CA SER A 90 1.62 0.15 -9.47
C SER A 90 2.77 0.02 -8.46
N LEU A 91 3.92 -0.54 -8.87
CA LEU A 91 5.12 -0.60 -8.03
C LEU A 91 5.54 0.80 -7.60
N MET A 92 5.64 1.74 -8.55
CA MET A 92 6.04 3.12 -8.26
C MET A 92 5.18 3.74 -7.15
N GLY A 93 3.85 3.61 -7.23
CA GLY A 93 3.01 4.22 -6.20
C GLY A 93 2.99 3.45 -4.87
N HIS A 94 3.27 2.14 -4.84
CA HIS A 94 3.53 1.43 -3.58
C HIS A 94 4.84 1.87 -2.92
N LEU A 95 5.89 2.13 -3.71
CA LEU A 95 7.15 2.68 -3.20
C LEU A 95 6.94 4.09 -2.63
N ILE A 96 6.25 4.96 -3.38
CA ILE A 96 5.91 6.31 -2.92
C ILE A 96 5.08 6.24 -1.64
N TYR A 97 4.05 5.41 -1.61
CA TYR A 97 3.21 5.21 -0.43
C TYR A 97 4.03 4.75 0.78
N GLY A 98 4.86 3.71 0.61
CA GLY A 98 5.66 3.15 1.70
C GLY A 98 6.67 4.15 2.27
N VAL A 99 7.35 4.92 1.41
CA VAL A 99 8.27 5.98 1.85
C VAL A 99 7.54 7.08 2.59
N VAL A 100 6.46 7.62 2.02
CA VAL A 100 5.68 8.71 2.65
C VAL A 100 5.13 8.27 4.00
N LEU A 101 4.52 7.07 4.05
CA LEU A 101 4.03 6.47 5.28
C LEU A 101 5.13 6.40 6.35
N ALA A 102 6.30 5.84 6.01
CA ALA A 102 7.36 5.65 6.98
C ALA A 102 7.97 6.98 7.46
N LEU A 103 8.14 7.97 6.57
CA LEU A 103 8.63 9.30 6.94
C LEU A 103 7.66 10.02 7.86
N VAL A 104 6.35 9.96 7.57
CA VAL A 104 5.30 10.52 8.43
C VAL A 104 5.28 9.80 9.79
N ALA A 105 5.37 8.46 9.79
CA ALA A 105 5.42 7.68 11.03
C ALA A 105 6.63 8.05 11.90
N VAL A 106 7.83 8.16 11.32
CA VAL A 106 9.04 8.64 12.03
C VAL A 106 8.81 10.02 12.63
N ARG A 107 8.21 10.95 11.86
CA ARG A 107 7.92 12.31 12.33
C ARG A 107 6.93 12.33 13.50
N VAL A 108 5.89 11.50 13.45
CA VAL A 108 4.87 11.38 14.50
C VAL A 108 5.47 10.76 15.76
N LEU A 109 6.24 9.67 15.63
CA LEU A 109 6.87 8.98 16.75
C LEU A 109 7.88 9.88 17.49
N LYS A 110 8.71 10.62 16.74
CA LYS A 110 9.66 11.58 17.32
C LYS A 110 8.99 12.76 18.03
N GLY A 111 7.79 13.15 17.62
CA GLY A 111 7.05 14.23 18.27
C GLY A 111 6.37 13.84 19.58
N ARG A 112 6.37 12.54 19.93
CA ARG A 112 5.75 11.99 21.14
C ARG A 112 6.78 11.58 22.21
N ALA A 113 8.07 11.59 21.86
CA ALA A 113 9.19 11.29 22.76
C ALA A 113 9.77 12.58 23.33
#